data_AF-A0A6I9VTZ2-F1
#
_entry.id   AF-A0A6I9VTZ2-F1
#
_cell.length_a   1.000
_cell.length_b   1.000
_cell.length_c   1.000
_cell.angle_alpha   90.00
_cell.angle_beta   90.00
_cell.angle_gamma   90.00
#
_symmetry.space_group_name_H-M   'P 1'
#
loop_
_entity.id
_entity.type
_entity.pdbx_description
1 polymer ?
#
loop_
_entity_poly.entity_id
_entity_poly.type
_entity_poly.pdbx_seq_one_letter_code
_entity_poly.pdbx_strand_id
1 'polypeptide(L)'
;MIFAMDGCFGPRDLEALQNLICPPKDDSDVEDDLPQAGARKLGPGDIGAPSDPSQDRSQGPHAPLQGAGDDIWHPSEAIDIQSAQDYDPRKAPEYEMKFKQAVTAEDIYLGMGFKTPSTASCEWLSVLVKLPQETREKVELSVESEAIDVRSPRYRLHLPTPHPVDPNASSAKWHNDTSTLEVTLKLTRELDNVNF
;
A
#
# COMPACT_ATOMS: atom_id res chain seq x y z
N MET A 1 10.00 -0.64 -41.79
CA MET A 1 8.69 -0.64 -41.10
C MET A 1 8.75 0.50 -40.11
N ILE A 2 8.09 1.61 -40.39
CA ILE A 2 8.15 2.85 -39.60
C ILE A 2 6.77 2.98 -38.97
N PHE A 3 6.69 2.91 -37.64
CA PHE A 3 5.44 3.15 -36.92
C PHE A 3 5.22 4.67 -36.83
N ALA A 4 4.14 5.17 -37.43
CA ALA A 4 3.66 6.51 -37.18
C ALA A 4 2.82 6.50 -35.89
N MET A 5 3.20 7.31 -34.92
CA MET A 5 2.37 7.64 -33.76
C MET A 5 1.31 8.66 -34.21
N ASP A 6 0.12 8.18 -34.58
CA ASP A 6 -1.06 9.03 -34.75
C ASP A 6 -1.67 9.31 -33.36
N GLY A 7 -1.18 10.38 -32.74
CA GLY A 7 -1.69 10.90 -31.47
C GLY A 7 -1.81 12.42 -31.53
N CYS A 8 -2.41 12.95 -32.59
CA CYS A 8 -2.59 14.38 -32.77
C CYS A 8 -3.98 14.78 -32.26
N PHE A 9 -4.03 15.40 -31.06
CA PHE A 9 -5.21 16.12 -30.60
C PHE A 9 -5.63 17.14 -31.66
N GLY A 10 -6.87 17.03 -32.12
CA GLY A 10 -7.39 17.91 -33.14
C GLY A 10 -7.71 19.29 -32.57
N PRO A 11 -7.79 20.34 -33.42
CA PRO A 11 -8.21 21.67 -32.99
C PRO A 11 -9.61 21.68 -32.33
N ARG A 12 -10.46 20.72 -32.67
CA ARG A 12 -11.77 20.51 -32.05
C ARG A 12 -11.70 19.98 -30.62
N ASP A 13 -10.72 19.12 -30.32
CA ASP A 13 -10.53 18.58 -28.97
C ASP A 13 -10.02 19.68 -28.03
N LEU A 14 -9.20 20.59 -28.56
CA LEU A 14 -8.69 21.76 -27.84
C LEU A 14 -9.82 22.79 -27.55
N GLU A 15 -10.74 22.97 -28.50
CA GLU A 15 -11.94 23.81 -28.33
C GLU A 15 -12.92 23.20 -27.31
N ALA A 16 -13.12 21.88 -27.33
CA ALA A 16 -13.91 21.18 -26.32
C ALA A 16 -13.32 21.34 -24.90
N LEU A 17 -11.98 21.26 -24.78
CA LEU A 17 -11.29 21.47 -23.51
C LEU A 17 -11.42 22.92 -23.02
N GLN A 18 -11.33 23.90 -23.93
CA GLN A 18 -11.50 25.31 -23.61
C GLN A 18 -12.89 25.58 -23.00
N ASN A 19 -13.95 25.04 -23.60
CA ASN A 19 -15.31 25.20 -23.10
C ASN A 19 -15.53 24.53 -21.73
N LEU A 20 -14.79 23.45 -21.45
CA LEU A 20 -14.83 22.76 -20.16
C LEU A 20 -14.11 23.56 -19.06
N ILE A 21 -12.95 24.14 -19.37
CA ILE A 21 -12.11 24.87 -18.41
C ILE A 21 -12.63 26.29 -18.18
N CYS A 22 -13.21 26.92 -19.19
CA CYS A 22 -13.72 28.28 -19.13
C CYS A 22 -15.10 28.35 -19.82
N PRO A 23 -16.17 27.90 -19.14
CA PRO A 23 -17.52 28.03 -19.68
C PRO A 23 -17.82 29.51 -19.92
N PRO A 24 -18.46 29.87 -21.05
CA PRO A 24 -18.79 31.25 -21.34
C PRO A 24 -19.65 31.82 -20.20
N LYS A 25 -19.19 32.91 -19.60
CA LYS A 25 -19.98 33.67 -18.64
C LYS A 25 -21.16 34.29 -19.39
N ASP A 26 -22.36 33.85 -19.05
CA ASP A 26 -23.57 34.58 -19.38
C ASP A 26 -23.63 35.77 -18.40
N ASP A 27 -23.01 36.89 -18.81
CA ASP A 27 -23.09 38.17 -18.11
C ASP A 27 -24.48 38.76 -18.37
N SER A 28 -25.48 38.22 -17.70
CA SER A 28 -26.83 38.79 -17.63
C SER A 28 -27.16 39.09 -16.16
N ASP A 29 -26.60 40.19 -15.66
CA ASP A 29 -27.06 40.89 -14.47
C ASP A 29 -28.49 41.43 -14.71
N VAL A 30 -29.49 40.75 -14.16
CA VAL A 30 -30.85 41.29 -13.99
C VAL A 30 -31.47 40.71 -12.73
N GLU A 31 -31.80 41.60 -11.81
CA GLU A 31 -32.47 41.32 -10.55
C GLU A 31 -33.92 40.82 -10.74
N ASP A 32 -34.34 40.00 -9.78
CA ASP A 32 -35.71 39.83 -9.27
C ASP A 32 -36.82 39.49 -10.29
N ASP A 33 -37.08 38.19 -10.51
CA ASP A 33 -38.38 37.57 -10.21
C ASP A 33 -38.35 36.06 -10.53
N LEU A 34 -38.68 35.23 -9.56
CA LEU A 34 -38.86 33.79 -9.76
C LEU A 34 -40.12 33.52 -10.61
N PRO A 35 -40.03 32.64 -11.62
CA PRO A 35 -40.99 31.55 -11.66
C PRO A 35 -40.25 30.22 -11.59
N GLN A 36 -40.45 29.56 -10.46
CA GLN A 36 -39.95 28.23 -10.12
C GLN A 36 -40.69 27.15 -10.95
N ALA A 37 -40.48 27.14 -12.27
CA ALA A 37 -41.04 26.16 -13.19
C ALA A 37 -39.90 25.31 -13.77
N GLY A 38 -39.35 24.42 -12.95
CA GLY A 38 -38.28 23.52 -13.37
C GLY A 38 -37.67 22.67 -12.27
N ALA A 39 -37.90 23.01 -10.99
CA ALA A 39 -37.48 22.18 -9.86
C ALA A 39 -38.38 20.93 -9.76
N ARG A 40 -38.08 19.92 -10.56
CA ARG A 40 -38.45 18.54 -10.22
C ARG A 40 -37.87 18.28 -8.82
N LYS A 41 -38.71 17.92 -7.85
CA LYS A 41 -38.30 17.45 -6.51
C LYS A 41 -37.53 16.13 -6.65
N LEU A 42 -36.31 16.18 -7.19
CA LEU A 42 -35.38 15.07 -7.14
C LEU A 42 -34.68 15.17 -5.79
N GLY A 43 -35.09 14.30 -4.87
CA GLY A 43 -34.38 14.11 -3.60
C GLY A 43 -33.24 13.10 -3.80
N PRO A 44 -32.32 12.97 -2.83
CA PRO A 44 -31.25 11.96 -2.87
C PRO A 44 -31.74 10.51 -3.05
N GLY A 45 -33.03 10.24 -2.81
CA GLY A 45 -33.67 8.94 -3.01
C GLY A 45 -34.18 8.65 -4.43
N ASP A 46 -34.04 9.60 -5.37
CA ASP A 46 -34.51 9.45 -6.76
C ASP A 46 -33.37 9.04 -7.74
N ILE A 47 -32.19 8.71 -7.20
CA ILE A 47 -31.08 8.15 -7.95
C ILE A 47 -31.23 6.63 -7.97
N GLY A 48 -32.00 6.13 -8.95
CA GLY A 48 -32.14 4.70 -9.22
C GLY A 48 -33.18 4.42 -10.31
N ALA A 49 -32.90 3.47 -11.21
CA ALA A 49 -33.90 3.01 -12.16
C ALA A 49 -35.12 2.41 -11.41
N PRO A 50 -36.36 2.57 -11.90
CA PRO A 50 -37.51 1.91 -11.30
C PRO A 50 -37.25 0.41 -11.30
N SER A 51 -37.31 -0.18 -10.10
CA SER A 51 -37.04 -1.59 -9.85
C SER A 51 -38.06 -2.46 -10.58
N ASP A 52 -37.68 -2.95 -11.75
CA ASP A 52 -38.24 -4.16 -12.34
C ASP A 52 -37.51 -5.34 -11.67
N PRO A 53 -38.19 -6.33 -11.05
CA PRO A 53 -37.54 -7.49 -10.47
C PRO A 53 -37.14 -8.46 -11.58
N SER A 54 -36.29 -8.02 -12.51
CA SER A 54 -35.57 -8.91 -13.41
C SER A 54 -34.21 -9.20 -12.80
N GLN A 55 -34.02 -10.47 -12.45
CA GLN A 55 -32.76 -11.04 -12.01
C GLN A 55 -31.72 -10.90 -13.11
N ASP A 56 -30.98 -9.78 -13.14
CA ASP A 56 -29.70 -9.74 -13.85
C ASP A 56 -28.59 -10.06 -12.85
N ARG A 57 -28.40 -11.37 -12.64
CA ARG A 57 -27.17 -11.86 -12.02
C ARG A 57 -26.08 -11.68 -13.07
N SER A 58 -25.37 -10.56 -13.01
CA SER A 58 -24.21 -10.29 -13.86
C SER A 58 -23.18 -11.40 -13.68
N GLN A 59 -23.18 -12.39 -14.58
CA GLN A 59 -22.18 -13.47 -14.65
C GLN A 59 -20.88 -12.96 -15.32
N GLY A 60 -20.38 -11.84 -14.82
CA GLY A 60 -19.08 -11.31 -15.22
C GLY A 60 -17.97 -11.80 -14.29
N PRO A 61 -16.70 -11.71 -14.70
CA PRO A 61 -15.55 -11.97 -13.82
C PRO A 61 -15.47 -11.01 -12.61
N HIS A 62 -16.30 -9.97 -12.56
CA HIS A 62 -16.43 -9.00 -11.46
C HIS A 62 -17.78 -9.06 -10.75
N ALA A 63 -18.49 -10.19 -10.84
CA ALA A 63 -19.72 -10.40 -10.08
C ALA A 63 -19.43 -10.33 -8.56
N PRO A 64 -20.22 -9.60 -7.75
CA PRO A 64 -20.06 -9.59 -6.31
C PRO A 64 -20.15 -11.01 -5.74
N LEU A 65 -19.16 -11.42 -4.96
CA LEU A 65 -19.20 -12.69 -4.25
C LEU A 65 -20.26 -12.59 -3.15
N GLN A 66 -21.30 -13.43 -3.23
CA GLN A 66 -22.36 -13.44 -2.22
C GLN A 66 -21.85 -14.15 -0.97
N GLY A 67 -21.61 -13.40 0.11
CA GLY A 67 -21.32 -13.95 1.43
C GLY A 67 -22.45 -14.84 1.97
N ALA A 68 -22.15 -15.65 2.98
CA ALA A 68 -23.17 -16.43 3.68
C ALA A 68 -23.95 -15.52 4.64
N GLY A 69 -25.08 -14.97 4.18
CA GLY A 69 -25.93 -14.09 5.01
C GLY A 69 -25.45 -12.64 5.02
N ASP A 70 -25.42 -12.01 6.20
CA ASP A 70 -24.99 -10.60 6.41
C ASP A 70 -23.47 -10.46 6.57
N ASP A 71 -22.69 -11.50 6.21
CA ASP A 71 -21.24 -11.45 6.27
C ASP A 71 -20.69 -10.44 5.25
N ILE A 72 -19.96 -9.45 5.77
CA ILE A 72 -19.30 -8.40 4.97
C ILE A 72 -18.17 -8.99 4.10
N TRP A 73 -17.62 -10.15 4.49
CA TRP A 73 -16.48 -10.80 3.81
C TRP A 73 -16.88 -12.13 3.19
N HIS A 74 -16.50 -12.36 1.94
CA HIS A 74 -16.58 -13.70 1.35
C HIS A 74 -15.38 -14.55 1.80
N PRO A 75 -15.52 -15.86 2.07
CA PRO A 75 -14.39 -16.73 2.44
C PRO A 75 -13.27 -16.79 1.39
N SER A 76 -13.54 -16.42 0.14
CA SER A 76 -12.50 -16.27 -0.90
C SER A 76 -11.78 -14.93 -0.88
N GLU A 77 -12.35 -13.91 -0.23
CA GLU A 77 -11.75 -12.59 -0.01
C GLU A 77 -10.99 -12.51 1.31
N ALA A 78 -11.38 -13.34 2.27
CA ALA A 78 -10.51 -13.69 3.38
C ALA A 78 -9.28 -14.38 2.78
N ILE A 79 -8.23 -13.62 2.53
CA ILE A 79 -6.89 -14.17 2.37
C ILE A 79 -6.68 -14.97 3.63
N ASP A 80 -6.73 -16.29 3.47
CA ASP A 80 -6.33 -17.23 4.46
C ASP A 80 -4.83 -16.99 4.61
N ILE A 81 -4.45 -15.99 5.42
CA ILE A 81 -3.17 -16.01 6.13
C ILE A 81 -3.36 -17.20 7.04
N GLN A 82 -3.25 -18.40 6.46
CA GLN A 82 -3.32 -19.65 7.17
C GLN A 82 -2.17 -19.55 8.15
N SER A 83 -2.55 -19.13 9.33
CA SER A 83 -2.02 -19.57 10.59
C SER A 83 -2.19 -21.10 10.69
N ALA A 84 -1.73 -21.83 9.68
CA ALA A 84 -0.94 -23.03 9.89
C ALA A 84 0.43 -22.61 10.49
N GLN A 85 0.39 -21.73 11.50
CA GLN A 85 1.34 -21.80 12.59
C GLN A 85 1.01 -23.15 13.23
N ASP A 86 1.69 -24.17 12.73
CA ASP A 86 2.10 -25.31 13.54
C ASP A 86 2.26 -24.80 14.96
N TYR A 87 1.31 -25.13 15.84
CA TYR A 87 1.13 -24.46 17.13
C TYR A 87 2.44 -24.59 17.91
N ASP A 88 3.27 -23.57 17.82
CA ASP A 88 4.60 -23.61 18.41
C ASP A 88 4.44 -23.22 19.88
N PRO A 89 4.83 -24.08 20.83
CA PRO A 89 4.74 -23.75 22.25
C PRO A 89 5.70 -22.61 22.66
N ARG A 90 6.60 -22.18 21.77
CA ARG A 90 7.54 -21.08 22.03
C ARG A 90 6.84 -19.73 22.04
N LYS A 91 7.37 -18.82 22.87
CA LYS A 91 6.83 -17.48 23.02
C LYS A 91 7.23 -16.60 21.82
N ALA A 92 6.33 -15.74 21.35
CA ALA A 92 6.70 -14.67 20.42
C ALA A 92 7.54 -13.60 21.17
N PRO A 93 8.78 -13.30 20.73
CA PRO A 93 9.61 -12.27 21.34
C PRO A 93 9.08 -10.87 21.03
N GLU A 94 9.41 -9.90 21.88
CA GLU A 94 9.14 -8.49 21.61
C GLU A 94 10.10 -8.00 20.52
N TYR A 95 9.59 -7.31 19.51
CA TYR A 95 10.40 -6.76 18.43
C TYR A 95 10.04 -5.31 18.10
N GLU A 96 10.99 -4.60 17.52
CA GLU A 96 10.83 -3.22 17.05
C GLU A 96 11.35 -3.12 15.61
N MET A 97 10.60 -2.46 14.73
CA MET A 97 10.99 -2.23 13.33
C MET A 97 11.33 -0.76 13.11
N LYS A 98 12.49 -0.48 12.52
CA LYS A 98 12.97 0.87 12.21
C LYS A 98 13.44 0.96 10.77
N PHE A 99 12.88 1.89 10.02
CA PHE A 99 13.41 2.22 8.70
C PHE A 99 14.66 3.09 8.82
N LYS A 100 15.68 2.78 8.02
CA LYS A 100 16.96 3.51 7.98
C LYS A 100 17.15 4.04 6.56
N GLN A 101 17.46 5.33 6.48
CA GLN A 101 17.70 6.05 5.24
C GLN A 101 19.16 6.53 5.22
N ALA A 102 19.86 6.27 4.12
CA ALA A 102 21.20 6.79 3.91
C ALA A 102 21.11 8.23 3.40
N VAL A 103 21.29 9.22 4.27
CA VAL A 103 21.24 10.64 3.90
C VAL A 103 22.64 11.24 3.75
N THR A 104 22.85 12.00 2.68
CA THR A 104 24.07 12.78 2.46
C THR A 104 23.88 14.24 2.91
N ALA A 105 24.98 14.99 2.96
CA ALA A 105 24.91 16.43 3.22
C ALA A 105 24.12 17.18 2.14
N GLU A 106 24.17 16.72 0.89
CA GLU A 106 23.42 17.33 -0.22
C GLU A 106 21.90 17.13 -0.04
N ASP A 107 21.50 15.96 0.46
CA ASP A 107 20.11 15.64 0.75
C ASP A 107 19.55 16.55 1.86
N ILE A 108 20.32 16.74 2.94
CA ILE A 108 19.89 17.49 4.14
C ILE A 108 20.00 19.01 3.93
N TYR A 109 21.11 19.49 3.38
CA TYR A 109 21.43 20.92 3.35
C TYR A 109 21.08 21.58 2.02
N LEU A 110 21.05 20.84 0.91
CA LEU A 110 20.85 21.39 -0.43
C LEU A 110 19.55 20.91 -1.08
N GLY A 111 18.89 19.88 -0.54
CA GLY A 111 17.64 19.33 -1.07
C GLY A 111 17.77 18.70 -2.46
N MET A 112 18.99 18.35 -2.90
CA MET A 112 19.26 17.86 -4.26
C MET A 112 19.15 16.33 -4.39
N GLY A 113 19.01 15.62 -3.26
CA GLY A 113 19.02 14.16 -3.21
C GLY A 113 17.73 13.46 -3.62
N PHE A 114 16.66 14.21 -3.91
CA PHE A 114 15.30 13.68 -4.18
C PHE A 114 14.84 12.64 -3.16
N LYS A 115 15.29 12.79 -1.91
CA LYS A 115 14.97 11.91 -0.79
C LYS A 115 13.93 12.59 0.07
N THR A 116 12.85 11.89 0.36
CA THR A 116 11.81 12.34 1.29
C THR A 116 12.05 11.76 2.68
N PRO A 117 11.47 12.35 3.74
CA PRO A 117 11.43 11.73 5.07
C PRO A 117 10.48 10.53 5.16
N SER A 118 9.96 10.04 4.03
CA SER A 118 9.05 8.90 3.96
C SER A 118 9.81 7.57 4.00
N THR A 119 9.13 6.51 4.42
CA THR A 119 9.66 5.13 4.33
C THR A 119 9.93 4.71 2.88
N ALA A 120 9.29 5.37 1.90
CA ALA A 120 9.54 5.18 0.48
C ALA A 120 11.00 5.45 0.09
N SER A 121 11.67 6.41 0.74
CA SER A 121 13.09 6.72 0.47
C SER A 121 14.07 5.93 1.36
N CYS A 122 13.60 5.11 2.31
CA CYS A 122 14.47 4.34 3.20
C CYS A 122 14.96 3.06 2.51
N GLU A 123 16.27 2.87 2.40
CA GLU A 123 16.85 1.73 1.69
C GLU A 123 16.98 0.47 2.56
N TRP A 124 16.83 0.63 3.88
CA TRP A 124 17.10 -0.40 4.87
C TRP A 124 15.97 -0.50 5.90
N LEU A 125 15.73 -1.71 6.38
CA LEU A 125 14.81 -2.02 7.46
C LEU A 125 15.57 -2.73 8.59
N SER A 126 15.53 -2.16 9.80
CA SER A 126 16.19 -2.71 10.97
C SER A 126 15.15 -3.31 11.92
N VAL A 127 15.26 -4.60 12.20
CA VAL A 127 14.38 -5.32 13.14
C VAL A 127 15.19 -5.67 14.38
N LEU A 128 14.81 -5.13 15.53
CA LEU A 128 15.42 -5.43 16.82
C LEU A 128 14.53 -6.42 17.56
N VAL A 129 15.02 -7.65 17.77
CA VAL A 129 14.28 -8.72 18.44
C VAL A 129 14.88 -8.97 19.82
N LYS A 130 14.10 -8.74 20.87
CA LYS A 130 14.53 -8.95 22.27
C LYS A 130 14.38 -10.41 22.65
N LEU A 131 15.50 -11.04 23.01
CA LEU A 131 15.59 -12.47 23.34
C LEU A 131 16.27 -12.63 24.70
N PRO A 132 15.63 -12.18 25.80
CA PRO A 132 16.24 -12.24 27.11
C PRO A 132 16.44 -13.70 27.55
N GLN A 133 17.55 -13.95 28.24
CA GLN A 133 17.97 -15.27 28.73
C GLN A 133 18.37 -16.28 27.62
N GLU A 134 18.50 -15.82 26.38
CA GLU A 134 19.03 -16.61 25.27
C GLU A 134 20.47 -16.23 24.97
N THR A 135 21.24 -17.16 24.37
CA THR A 135 22.60 -16.90 23.92
C THR A 135 22.67 -16.90 22.41
N ARG A 136 23.63 -16.16 21.84
CA ARG A 136 23.80 -16.02 20.38
C ARG A 136 23.86 -17.36 19.66
N GLU A 137 24.50 -18.36 20.25
CA GLU A 137 24.74 -19.68 19.64
C GLU A 137 23.46 -20.51 19.50
N LYS A 138 22.43 -20.19 20.28
CA LYS A 138 21.14 -20.87 20.29
C LYS A 138 20.10 -20.16 19.43
N VAL A 139 20.45 -19.01 18.86
CA VAL A 139 19.58 -18.23 17.99
C VAL A 139 19.92 -18.54 16.54
N GLU A 140 18.91 -19.00 15.82
CA GLU A 140 18.93 -19.24 14.39
C GLU A 140 18.13 -18.13 13.71
N LEU A 141 18.68 -17.56 12.64
CA LEU A 141 18.04 -16.55 11.81
C LEU A 141 18.02 -17.06 10.37
N SER A 142 16.83 -17.15 9.80
CA SER A 142 16.62 -17.31 8.35
C SER A 142 16.07 -16.01 7.79
N VAL A 143 16.68 -15.52 6.71
CA VAL A 143 16.22 -14.34 5.98
C VAL A 143 15.77 -14.81 4.60
N GLU A 144 14.46 -14.72 4.35
CA GLU A 144 13.86 -14.96 3.06
C GLU A 144 13.57 -13.63 2.37
N SER A 145 13.16 -13.69 1.09
CA SER A 145 12.87 -12.47 0.32
C SER A 145 11.71 -11.67 0.91
N GLU A 146 10.71 -12.31 1.51
CA GLU A 146 9.47 -11.65 1.96
C GLU A 146 9.19 -11.85 3.46
N ALA A 147 10.08 -12.52 4.19
CA ALA A 147 9.92 -12.80 5.61
C ALA A 147 11.25 -13.06 6.30
N ILE A 148 11.28 -12.87 7.61
CA ILE A 148 12.35 -13.34 8.49
C ILE A 148 11.80 -14.36 9.47
N ASP A 149 12.59 -15.40 9.74
CA ASP A 149 12.30 -16.40 10.76
C ASP A 149 13.43 -16.43 11.78
N VAL A 150 13.10 -16.09 13.03
CA VAL A 150 14.02 -16.13 14.16
C VAL A 150 13.58 -17.26 15.09
N ARG A 151 14.48 -18.21 15.34
CA ARG A 151 14.23 -19.37 16.19
C ARG A 151 15.24 -19.44 17.31
N SER A 152 14.74 -19.78 18.48
CA SER A 152 15.54 -20.14 19.65
C SER A 152 14.78 -21.19 20.47
N PRO A 153 15.42 -21.86 21.44
CA PRO A 153 14.73 -22.83 22.30
C PRO A 153 13.47 -22.29 22.98
N ARG A 154 13.43 -20.99 23.28
CA ARG A 154 12.32 -20.34 24.01
C ARG A 154 11.41 -19.49 23.15
N TYR A 155 11.93 -18.95 22.06
CA TYR A 155 11.24 -17.98 21.22
C TYR A 155 11.20 -18.40 19.76
N ARG A 156 10.09 -18.06 19.10
CA ARG A 156 9.96 -18.14 17.64
C ARG A 156 9.29 -16.86 17.15
N LEU A 157 9.82 -16.29 16.09
CA LEU A 157 9.24 -15.14 15.41
C LEU A 157 9.32 -15.38 13.91
N HIS A 158 8.17 -15.61 13.29
CA HIS A 158 8.04 -15.52 11.84
C HIS A 158 7.39 -14.18 11.52
N LEU A 159 8.12 -13.29 10.85
CA LEU A 159 7.69 -11.93 10.57
C LEU A 159 7.79 -11.64 9.08
N PRO A 160 6.67 -11.45 8.36
CA PRO A 160 6.70 -11.00 6.97
C PRO A 160 7.26 -9.58 6.87
N THR A 161 8.05 -9.33 5.84
CA THR A 161 8.61 -8.01 5.57
C THR A 161 7.62 -7.16 4.76
N PRO A 162 7.54 -5.84 4.98
CA PRO A 162 6.61 -4.98 4.24
C PRO A 162 6.90 -4.93 2.73
N HIS A 163 8.17 -5.13 2.36
CA HIS A 163 8.65 -5.17 0.98
C HIS A 163 9.66 -6.31 0.84
N PRO A 164 9.92 -6.77 -0.40
CA PRO A 164 10.98 -7.73 -0.65
C PRO A 164 12.34 -7.21 -0.17
N VAL A 165 13.17 -8.12 0.30
CA VAL A 165 14.52 -7.83 0.80
C VAL A 165 15.55 -8.65 0.04
N ASP A 166 16.78 -8.15 -0.07
CA ASP A 166 17.93 -8.93 -0.55
C ASP A 166 18.63 -9.61 0.64
N PRO A 167 18.54 -10.95 0.78
CA PRO A 167 19.19 -11.66 1.88
C PRO A 167 20.71 -11.54 1.86
N ASN A 168 21.34 -11.37 0.69
CA ASN A 168 22.80 -11.32 0.55
C ASN A 168 23.37 -9.96 0.94
N ALA A 169 22.61 -8.88 0.70
CA ALA A 169 22.95 -7.53 1.13
C ALA A 169 22.51 -7.22 2.58
N SER A 170 21.77 -8.14 3.21
CA SER A 170 21.30 -8.02 4.59
C SER A 170 22.36 -8.51 5.59
N SER A 171 22.31 -8.01 6.82
CA SER A 171 23.25 -8.38 7.89
C SER A 171 22.54 -8.49 9.23
N ALA A 172 23.14 -9.21 10.18
CA ALA A 172 22.61 -9.34 11.52
C ALA A 172 23.71 -9.22 12.57
N LYS A 173 23.38 -8.59 13.70
CA LYS A 173 24.27 -8.36 14.82
C LYS A 173 23.59 -8.74 16.12
N TRP A 174 24.32 -9.42 17.00
CA TRP A 174 23.86 -9.75 18.33
C TRP A 174 24.45 -8.78 19.36
N HIS A 175 23.60 -8.18 20.19
CA HIS A 175 23.97 -7.32 21.29
C HIS A 175 23.86 -8.10 22.61
N ASN A 176 25.01 -8.46 23.19
CA ASN A 176 25.08 -9.30 24.40
C ASN A 176 24.58 -8.57 25.65
N ASP A 177 24.78 -7.26 25.72
CA ASP A 177 24.39 -6.38 26.81
C ASP A 177 22.86 -6.32 26.99
N THR A 178 22.11 -6.28 25.90
CA THR A 178 20.64 -6.24 25.91
C THR A 178 19.98 -7.56 25.51
N SER A 179 20.75 -8.60 25.19
CA SER A 179 20.26 -9.87 24.64
C SER A 179 19.31 -9.63 23.45
N THR A 180 19.72 -8.79 22.50
CA THR A 180 18.90 -8.36 21.37
C THR A 180 19.58 -8.70 20.04
N LEU A 181 18.82 -9.31 19.13
CA LEU A 181 19.22 -9.54 17.75
C LEU A 181 18.79 -8.34 16.90
N GLU A 182 19.74 -7.60 16.35
CA GLU A 182 19.50 -6.55 15.35
C GLU A 182 19.70 -7.13 13.95
N VAL A 183 18.62 -7.25 13.19
CA VAL A 183 18.64 -7.66 11.78
C VAL A 183 18.51 -6.41 10.92
N THR A 184 19.48 -6.14 10.07
CA THR A 184 19.46 -5.04 9.10
C THR A 184 19.24 -5.61 7.71
N LEU A 185 18.04 -5.40 7.19
CA LEU A 185 17.55 -5.91 5.91
C LEU A 185 17.69 -4.84 4.83
N LYS A 186 18.26 -5.19 3.67
CA LYS A 186 18.25 -4.32 2.50
C LYS A 186 16.93 -4.48 1.77
N LEU A 187 16.14 -3.41 1.67
CA LEU A 187 14.90 -3.44 0.89
C LEU A 187 15.22 -3.42 -0.62
N THR A 188 14.45 -4.19 -1.38
CA THR A 188 14.50 -4.28 -2.84
C THR A 188 13.12 -3.94 -3.40
N ARG A 189 12.98 -2.73 -3.93
CA ARG A 189 11.72 -2.24 -4.52
C ARG A 189 11.92 -1.93 -6.00
N GLU A 190 10.88 -2.13 -6.81
CA GLU A 190 10.95 -1.93 -8.26
C GLU A 190 11.32 -0.50 -8.67
N LEU A 191 10.94 0.49 -7.86
CA LEU A 191 11.14 1.92 -8.14
C LEU A 191 12.26 2.56 -7.31
N ASP A 192 13.12 1.77 -6.67
CA ASP A 192 14.19 2.32 -5.81
C ASP A 192 15.16 3.22 -6.59
N ASN A 193 15.33 2.97 -7.88
CA ASN A 193 16.17 3.76 -8.79
C ASN A 193 15.56 5.12 -9.18
N VAL A 194 14.29 5.33 -8.86
CA VAL A 194 13.51 6.52 -9.23
C VAL A 194 12.88 7.18 -8.00
N ASN A 195 13.29 6.80 -6.79
CA ASN A 195 12.73 7.35 -5.56
C ASN A 195 12.81 8.89 -5.57
N PHE A 196 11.65 9.51 -5.34
CA PHE A 196 11.44 10.96 -5.22
C PHE A 196 11.04 11.34 -3.80
#